data_AF-A0A210QDT4-F1
#
_entry.id   AF-A0A210QDT4-F1
#
_cell.length_a   1.000
_cell.length_b   1.000
_cell.length_c   1.000
_cell.angle_alpha   90.00
_cell.angle_beta   90.00
_cell.angle_gamma   90.00
#
_symmetry.space_group_name_H-M   'P 1'
#
loop_
_entity.id
_entity.type
_entity.pdbx_description
1 polymer ?
#
loop_
_entity_poly.entity_id
_entity_poly.type
_entity_poly.pdbx_seq_one_letter_code
_entity_poly.pdbx_strand_id
1 'polypeptide(L)'
;MAARPRSVSDSSKTDQLHWSAIGLETNQDGYIQLKSVTGRAARKRQQEDLVKDAKVFIPDAEFFTPMKKPKKSEWLAEHKTEAQSFKRFLQGAAKYPTPKRNVIYLLPLQFDETVVPADILDPLKQFASIFFGIKLKVMKVRNLKGKVPDRFNNNSNTYQVDAGQVLKEMTTLVPDDAFCVAGITMCDLYPKDSWNFVFGLAQSQSGCGVYSLARYLSNFGNQPTSVYNPEREKGSNSLMKRACKTMCHEIGHMFGLPHCVYFSCIMNGSNHLEESDERSIFLCPVCLRKLHFICQFDIIERYKLMAEFWSGLGYKEESAWLNKRLEFLA
;
A
#
# COMPACT_ATOMS: atom_id res chain seq x y z
N MET A 1 -58.80 24.83 -4.80
CA MET A 1 -57.69 24.84 -5.78
C MET A 1 -56.48 25.44 -5.05
N ALA A 2 -55.61 24.60 -4.48
CA ALA A 2 -54.27 24.27 -4.99
C ALA A 2 -53.37 25.52 -5.12
N ALA A 3 -52.19 25.64 -4.50
CA ALA A 3 -51.16 24.61 -4.33
C ALA A 3 -50.33 24.81 -3.05
N ARG A 4 -49.91 23.69 -2.44
CA ARG A 4 -48.89 23.64 -1.39
C ARG A 4 -47.50 23.80 -2.02
N PRO A 5 -46.53 24.47 -1.36
CA PRO A 5 -45.15 24.50 -1.82
C PRO A 5 -44.54 23.09 -1.71
N ARG A 6 -43.92 22.64 -2.81
CA ARG A 6 -43.17 21.37 -2.86
C ARG A 6 -41.96 21.48 -1.93
N SER A 7 -41.89 20.56 -0.97
CA SER A 7 -40.69 20.27 -0.19
C SER A 7 -39.54 19.98 -1.14
N VAL A 8 -38.46 20.77 -1.04
CA VAL A 8 -37.17 20.43 -1.63
C VAL A 8 -36.70 19.17 -0.89
N SER A 9 -36.74 18.04 -1.57
CA SER A 9 -36.26 16.77 -1.06
C SER A 9 -34.75 16.87 -0.86
N ASP A 10 -34.36 16.74 0.40
CA ASP A 10 -33.04 16.48 0.93
C ASP A 10 -32.27 15.46 0.08
N SER A 11 -31.25 15.92 -0.65
CA SER A 11 -30.34 15.08 -1.44
C SER A 11 -29.05 14.79 -0.68
N SER A 12 -29.13 14.58 0.64
CA SER A 12 -27.97 14.27 1.50
C SER A 12 -27.74 12.77 1.75
N LYS A 13 -28.19 11.90 0.83
CA LYS A 13 -27.70 10.51 0.77
C LYS A 13 -26.46 10.47 -0.11
N THR A 14 -25.34 10.95 0.41
CA THR A 14 -24.03 10.48 -0.06
C THR A 14 -24.02 8.97 0.13
N ASP A 15 -23.98 8.24 -0.99
CA ASP A 15 -23.83 6.79 -1.04
C ASP A 15 -22.67 6.37 -0.13
N GLN A 16 -23.00 5.92 1.08
CA GLN A 16 -22.13 5.06 1.86
C GLN A 16 -22.01 3.79 1.04
N LEU A 17 -20.95 3.70 0.23
CA LEU A 17 -20.50 2.47 -0.40
C LEU A 17 -20.29 1.44 0.71
N HIS A 18 -21.34 0.67 0.98
CA HIS A 18 -21.30 -0.51 1.81
C HIS A 18 -20.51 -1.56 1.03
N TRP A 19 -19.18 -1.53 1.18
CA TRP A 19 -18.22 -2.46 0.57
C TRP A 19 -18.34 -3.92 1.08
N SER A 20 -19.48 -4.31 1.62
CA SER A 20 -19.75 -5.58 2.29
C SER A 20 -19.81 -6.81 1.36
N ALA A 21 -19.49 -6.67 0.07
CA ALA A 21 -19.62 -7.73 -0.94
C ALA A 21 -18.29 -8.27 -1.49
N ILE A 22 -17.16 -7.57 -1.31
CA ILE A 22 -15.84 -8.12 -1.67
C ILE A 22 -15.56 -9.26 -0.69
N GLY A 23 -14.98 -10.38 -1.11
CA GLY A 23 -14.85 -11.64 -0.35
C GLY A 23 -13.98 -11.60 0.92
N LEU A 24 -14.10 -10.52 1.71
CA LEU A 24 -13.48 -10.26 2.99
C LEU A 24 -14.49 -10.49 4.12
N GLU A 25 -13.99 -10.91 5.27
CA GLU A 25 -14.72 -10.99 6.52
C GLU A 25 -13.97 -10.23 7.62
N THR A 26 -14.72 -9.65 8.57
CA THR A 26 -14.14 -9.06 9.77
C THR A 26 -14.57 -9.91 10.96
N ASN A 27 -13.62 -10.40 11.75
CA ASN A 27 -13.94 -11.18 12.94
C ASN A 27 -14.25 -10.29 14.16
N GLN A 28 -14.67 -10.90 15.27
CA GLN A 28 -15.04 -10.18 16.50
C GLN A 28 -13.89 -9.34 17.09
N ASP A 29 -12.63 -9.67 16.79
CA ASP A 29 -11.44 -8.95 17.24
C ASP A 29 -11.01 -7.81 16.29
N GLY A 30 -11.79 -7.56 15.22
CA GLY A 30 -11.54 -6.51 14.24
C GLY A 30 -10.49 -6.84 13.19
N TYR A 31 -10.07 -8.11 13.04
CA TYR A 31 -9.19 -8.53 11.95
C TYR A 31 -9.99 -8.68 10.66
N ILE A 32 -9.52 -8.07 9.58
CA ILE A 32 -10.03 -8.32 8.23
C ILE A 32 -9.19 -9.39 7.53
N GLN A 33 -9.84 -10.31 6.83
CA GLN A 33 -9.18 -11.33 6.01
C GLN A 33 -10.09 -11.81 4.87
N LEU A 34 -9.52 -12.50 3.89
CA LEU A 34 -10.28 -13.18 2.84
C LEU A 34 -11.09 -14.35 3.41
N LYS A 35 -12.34 -14.50 2.98
CA LYS A 35 -13.23 -15.62 3.37
C LYS A 35 -12.64 -16.99 2.98
N SER A 36 -11.94 -17.06 1.85
CA SER A 36 -11.26 -18.26 1.37
C SER A 36 -10.05 -18.69 2.22
N VAL A 37 -9.53 -17.81 3.08
CA VAL A 37 -8.35 -18.05 3.93
C VAL A 37 -8.72 -18.68 5.29
N THR A 38 -9.99 -19.09 5.48
CA THR A 38 -10.48 -19.71 6.72
C THR A 38 -9.89 -21.12 6.95
N GLY A 39 -8.74 -21.18 7.61
CA GLY A 39 -8.30 -22.34 8.40
C GLY A 39 -7.51 -23.45 7.67
N ARG A 40 -6.27 -23.64 8.14
CA ARG A 40 -5.53 -24.92 8.19
C ARG A 40 -5.10 -25.68 6.92
N ALA A 41 -5.37 -25.24 5.69
CA ALA A 41 -4.92 -26.01 4.50
C ALA A 41 -3.54 -25.61 3.91
N ALA A 42 -2.89 -24.56 4.40
CA ALA A 42 -1.73 -23.95 3.70
C ALA A 42 -0.39 -24.71 3.83
N ARG A 43 -0.28 -25.76 4.65
CA ARG A 43 1.02 -26.44 4.92
C ARG A 43 1.27 -27.74 4.16
N LYS A 44 0.32 -28.24 3.35
CA LYS A 44 0.47 -29.52 2.63
C LYS A 44 0.34 -29.40 1.10
N ARG A 45 0.54 -28.21 0.53
CA ARG A 45 0.66 -28.00 -0.92
C ARG A 45 2.12 -27.72 -1.25
N GLN A 46 2.94 -28.77 -1.34
CA GLN A 46 4.29 -28.63 -1.87
C GLN A 46 4.38 -29.33 -3.22
N GLN A 47 4.97 -28.62 -4.16
CA GLN A 47 5.46 -29.02 -5.48
C GLN A 47 4.45 -29.08 -6.65
N GLU A 48 3.24 -29.60 -6.47
CA GLU A 48 2.32 -29.81 -7.61
C GLU A 48 1.63 -28.52 -8.12
N ASP A 49 1.23 -27.60 -7.24
CA ASP A 49 0.57 -26.33 -7.65
C ASP A 49 1.57 -25.31 -8.26
N LEU A 50 2.87 -25.39 -7.93
CA LEU A 50 3.90 -24.54 -8.54
C LEU A 50 4.03 -24.73 -10.06
N VAL A 51 3.57 -25.87 -10.59
CA VAL A 51 3.56 -26.18 -12.03
C VAL A 51 2.32 -25.58 -12.71
N LYS A 52 1.16 -25.53 -12.03
CA LYS A 52 -0.07 -24.90 -12.56
C LYS A 52 0.04 -23.38 -12.63
N ASP A 53 0.73 -22.75 -11.68
CA ASP A 53 0.94 -21.30 -11.66
C ASP A 53 2.05 -20.82 -12.61
N ALA A 54 2.70 -21.72 -13.37
CA ALA A 54 3.81 -21.33 -14.24
C ALA A 54 3.44 -20.20 -15.21
N LYS A 55 2.24 -20.25 -15.82
CA LYS A 55 1.72 -19.22 -16.74
C LYS A 55 1.59 -17.84 -16.08
N VAL A 56 1.29 -17.81 -14.77
CA VAL A 56 1.12 -16.58 -14.00
C VAL A 56 2.45 -15.83 -13.84
N PHE A 57 3.55 -16.57 -13.73
CA PHE A 57 4.90 -16.02 -13.55
C PHE A 57 5.68 -15.83 -14.85
N ILE A 58 5.11 -16.21 -16.01
CA ILE A 58 5.73 -15.94 -17.30
C ILE A 58 5.53 -14.47 -17.65
N PRO A 59 6.62 -13.71 -17.94
CA PRO A 59 6.49 -12.35 -18.41
C PRO A 59 5.88 -12.34 -19.80
N ASP A 60 4.85 -11.53 -19.95
CA ASP A 60 4.15 -11.27 -21.20
C ASP A 60 4.20 -9.77 -21.47
N ALA A 61 4.60 -9.38 -22.68
CA ALA A 61 4.83 -8.00 -23.06
C ALA A 61 3.55 -7.15 -23.07
N GLU A 62 2.38 -7.78 -23.20
CA GLU A 62 1.08 -7.11 -23.13
C GLU A 62 0.76 -6.62 -21.71
N PHE A 63 1.25 -7.34 -20.69
CA PHE A 63 0.94 -7.07 -19.28
C PHE A 63 2.08 -6.43 -18.51
N PHE A 64 3.33 -6.75 -18.87
CA PHE A 64 4.50 -6.37 -18.09
C PHE A 64 5.55 -5.68 -18.94
N THR A 65 5.56 -4.35 -18.87
CA THR A 65 6.56 -3.53 -19.55
C THR A 65 7.93 -3.65 -18.87
N PRO A 66 8.99 -4.06 -19.58
CA PRO A 66 10.35 -4.04 -19.03
C PRO A 66 10.78 -2.63 -18.60
N MET A 67 11.66 -2.54 -17.61
CA MET A 67 12.22 -1.25 -17.21
C MET A 67 13.01 -0.64 -18.37
N LYS A 68 12.68 0.61 -18.69
CA LYS A 68 13.43 1.41 -19.66
C LYS A 68 14.73 1.90 -19.04
N LYS A 69 15.67 2.34 -19.88
CA LYS A 69 16.86 3.06 -19.42
C LYS A 69 16.40 4.30 -18.62
N PRO A 70 16.93 4.53 -17.41
CA PRO A 70 16.45 5.62 -16.57
C PRO A 70 16.84 6.97 -17.16
N LYS A 71 15.96 7.96 -16.98
CA LYS A 71 16.25 9.36 -17.28
C LYS A 71 17.08 9.98 -16.15
N LYS A 72 17.68 11.15 -16.42
CA LYS A 72 18.34 11.94 -15.37
C LYS A 72 17.34 12.23 -14.24
N SER A 73 17.79 12.09 -12.99
CA SER A 73 16.98 12.29 -11.78
C SER A 73 15.93 11.23 -11.45
N GLU A 74 15.79 10.18 -12.27
CA GLU A 74 15.04 8.98 -11.91
C GLU A 74 15.87 8.09 -10.98
N TRP A 75 15.18 7.29 -10.15
CA TRP A 75 15.80 6.49 -9.09
C TRP A 75 16.98 5.64 -9.57
N LEU A 76 16.83 4.92 -10.69
CA LEU A 76 17.87 4.01 -11.19
C LEU A 76 19.06 4.73 -11.84
N ALA A 77 18.96 6.03 -12.13
CA ALA A 77 20.10 6.82 -12.58
C ALA A 77 20.96 7.33 -11.41
N GLU A 78 20.35 7.54 -10.24
CA GLU A 78 21.01 8.13 -9.07
C GLU A 78 21.39 7.11 -8.00
N HIS A 79 20.70 5.96 -7.95
CA HIS A 79 20.90 4.94 -6.92
C HIS A 79 21.28 3.59 -7.53
N LYS A 80 22.42 3.04 -7.09
CA LYS A 80 22.81 1.68 -7.46
C LYS A 80 21.85 0.67 -6.82
N THR A 81 20.89 0.19 -7.62
CA THR A 81 19.92 -0.81 -7.19
C THR A 81 20.29 -2.18 -7.76
N GLU A 82 20.62 -3.12 -6.88
CA GLU A 82 20.95 -4.48 -7.32
C GLU A 82 19.70 -5.27 -7.71
N ALA A 83 19.76 -5.88 -8.89
CA ALA A 83 18.73 -6.82 -9.33
C ALA A 83 18.70 -8.05 -8.40
N GLN A 84 17.50 -8.41 -7.93
CA GLN A 84 17.27 -9.62 -7.15
C GLN A 84 16.32 -10.55 -7.90
N SER A 85 16.84 -11.62 -8.49
CA SER A 85 16.02 -12.65 -9.13
C SER A 85 15.26 -13.48 -8.09
N PHE A 86 14.28 -14.29 -8.51
CA PHE A 86 13.63 -15.24 -7.60
C PHE A 86 14.63 -16.23 -6.99
N LYS A 87 15.60 -16.71 -7.78
CA LYS A 87 16.68 -17.59 -7.27
C LYS A 87 17.50 -16.93 -6.17
N ARG A 88 17.91 -15.67 -6.36
CA ARG A 88 18.66 -14.90 -5.35
C ARG A 88 17.80 -14.63 -4.11
N PHE A 89 16.52 -14.37 -4.30
CA PHE A 89 15.56 -14.20 -3.20
C PHE A 89 15.48 -15.45 -2.31
N LEU A 90 15.43 -16.65 -2.91
CA LEU A 90 15.43 -17.92 -2.15
C LEU A 90 16.70 -18.16 -1.33
N GLN A 91 17.82 -17.53 -1.70
CA GLN A 91 19.08 -17.62 -0.96
C GLN A 91 19.17 -16.60 0.19
N GLY A 92 18.22 -15.67 0.28
CA GLY A 92 18.20 -14.63 1.31
C GLY A 92 17.46 -15.05 2.58
N ALA A 93 17.62 -14.27 3.64
CA ALA A 93 16.87 -14.40 4.89
C ALA A 93 15.51 -13.71 4.81
N ALA A 94 14.66 -14.12 3.87
CA ALA A 94 13.30 -13.56 3.77
C ALA A 94 12.51 -13.84 5.06
N LYS A 95 11.69 -12.88 5.48
CA LYS A 95 10.79 -13.03 6.62
C LYS A 95 9.46 -13.61 6.12
N TYR A 96 8.94 -14.59 6.86
CA TYR A 96 7.68 -15.26 6.52
C TYR A 96 6.65 -15.03 7.63
N PRO A 97 5.38 -14.78 7.29
CA PRO A 97 4.30 -14.93 8.24
C PRO A 97 4.33 -16.33 8.86
N THR A 98 4.26 -16.39 10.18
CA THR A 98 4.21 -17.65 10.93
C THR A 98 2.84 -17.80 11.57
N PRO A 99 2.43 -19.00 12.02
CA PRO A 99 1.16 -19.15 12.75
C PRO A 99 1.02 -18.25 13.97
N LYS A 100 2.14 -17.81 14.58
CA LYS A 100 2.16 -16.86 15.70
C LYS A 100 2.19 -15.41 15.25
N ARG A 101 2.88 -15.09 14.15
CA ARG A 101 3.09 -13.73 13.63
C ARG A 101 2.60 -13.62 12.20
N ASN A 102 1.32 -13.32 12.02
CA ASN A 102 0.62 -13.34 10.72
C ASN A 102 -0.38 -12.20 10.53
N VAL A 103 -0.20 -11.10 11.25
CA VAL A 103 -1.05 -9.91 11.10
C VAL A 103 -0.24 -8.72 10.61
N ILE A 104 -0.74 -8.05 9.57
CA ILE A 104 -0.27 -6.73 9.18
C ILE A 104 -1.07 -5.70 9.99
N TYR A 105 -0.39 -4.79 10.67
CA TYR A 105 -1.04 -3.69 11.36
C TYR A 105 -0.86 -2.39 10.60
N LEU A 106 -1.94 -1.62 10.43
CA LEU A 106 -1.87 -0.22 10.03
C LEU A 106 -1.94 0.65 11.29
N LEU A 107 -0.97 1.53 11.48
CA LEU A 107 -0.87 2.39 12.65
C LEU A 107 -1.04 3.87 12.25
N PRO A 108 -2.22 4.48 12.46
CA PRO A 108 -2.37 5.91 12.22
C PRO A 108 -1.53 6.71 13.21
N LEU A 109 -0.64 7.54 12.69
CA LEU A 109 0.24 8.43 13.44
C LEU A 109 -0.21 9.87 13.26
N GLN A 110 -0.22 10.61 14.36
CA GLN A 110 -0.59 12.02 14.39
C GLN A 110 0.53 12.86 15.03
N PHE A 111 0.84 14.00 14.41
CA PHE A 111 1.68 15.05 14.99
C PHE A 111 0.87 16.34 15.15
N ASP A 112 1.08 17.32 14.27
CA ASP A 112 0.39 18.62 14.24
C ASP A 112 -0.75 18.68 13.22
N GLU A 113 -0.79 17.71 12.33
CA GLU A 113 -1.74 17.58 11.24
C GLU A 113 -3.04 16.85 11.63
N THR A 114 -3.98 16.81 10.68
CA THR A 114 -5.16 15.95 10.78
C THR A 114 -4.75 14.49 10.73
N VAL A 115 -5.22 13.67 11.68
CA VAL A 115 -5.05 12.21 11.59
C VAL A 115 -5.63 11.69 10.28
N VAL A 116 -5.04 10.61 9.75
CA VAL A 116 -5.58 9.91 8.58
C VAL A 116 -7.02 9.48 8.89
N PRO A 117 -8.02 9.95 8.12
CA PRO A 117 -9.43 9.66 8.36
C PRO A 117 -9.82 8.23 7.95
N ALA A 118 -10.98 7.78 8.45
CA ALA A 118 -11.47 6.42 8.22
C ALA A 118 -11.82 6.14 6.75
N ASP A 119 -12.32 7.14 6.01
CA ASP A 119 -12.59 7.04 4.57
C ASP A 119 -11.34 6.78 3.72
N ILE A 120 -10.14 7.09 4.23
CA ILE A 120 -8.86 6.67 3.66
C ILE A 120 -8.40 5.33 4.24
N LEU A 121 -8.45 5.15 5.56
CA LEU A 121 -7.93 3.96 6.22
C LEU A 121 -8.70 2.69 5.84
N ASP A 122 -10.01 2.75 5.65
CA ASP A 122 -10.84 1.58 5.38
C ASP A 122 -10.57 0.96 4.01
N PRO A 123 -10.51 1.71 2.90
CA PRO A 123 -10.08 1.17 1.61
C PRO A 123 -8.63 0.65 1.64
N LEU A 124 -7.71 1.34 2.32
CA LEU A 124 -6.32 0.87 2.46
C LEU A 124 -6.25 -0.47 3.21
N LYS A 125 -6.99 -0.59 4.31
CA LYS A 125 -7.13 -1.84 5.08
C LYS A 125 -7.62 -2.99 4.21
N GLN A 126 -8.66 -2.76 3.41
CA GLN A 126 -9.20 -3.77 2.51
C GLN A 126 -8.19 -4.15 1.42
N PHE A 127 -7.62 -3.15 0.75
CA PHE A 127 -6.68 -3.38 -0.34
C PHE A 127 -5.43 -4.13 0.11
N ALA A 128 -4.83 -3.75 1.24
CA ALA A 128 -3.67 -4.47 1.75
C ALA A 128 -4.00 -5.92 2.14
N SER A 129 -5.18 -6.18 2.73
CA SER A 129 -5.58 -7.56 3.03
C SER A 129 -5.73 -8.41 1.75
N ILE A 130 -6.35 -7.86 0.70
CA ILE A 130 -6.44 -8.52 -0.62
C ILE A 130 -5.04 -8.70 -1.23
N PHE A 131 -4.24 -7.63 -1.26
CA PHE A 131 -2.96 -7.57 -1.94
C PHE A 131 -1.93 -8.54 -1.35
N PHE A 132 -1.92 -8.70 -0.03
CA PHE A 132 -0.97 -9.60 0.64
C PHE A 132 -1.56 -10.98 0.93
N GLY A 133 -2.89 -11.13 0.93
CA GLY A 133 -3.56 -12.36 1.38
C GLY A 133 -3.33 -12.65 2.86
N ILE A 134 -3.03 -11.61 3.65
CA ILE A 134 -2.71 -11.69 5.08
C ILE A 134 -3.76 -10.90 5.86
N LYS A 135 -3.99 -11.32 7.12
CA LYS A 135 -4.87 -10.61 8.05
C LYS A 135 -4.40 -9.18 8.26
N LEU A 136 -5.32 -8.24 8.30
CA LEU A 136 -5.00 -6.85 8.58
C LEU A 136 -5.82 -6.30 9.76
N LYS A 137 -5.21 -5.42 10.56
CA LYS A 137 -5.90 -4.67 11.62
C LYS A 137 -5.42 -3.23 11.68
N VAL A 138 -6.35 -2.29 11.83
CA VAL A 138 -6.02 -0.88 12.09
C VAL A 138 -5.89 -0.68 13.60
N MET A 139 -4.77 -0.13 14.04
CA MET A 139 -4.49 0.18 15.44
C MET A 139 -5.15 1.50 15.85
N LYS A 140 -5.25 1.72 17.17
CA LYS A 140 -5.62 3.04 17.70
C LYS A 140 -4.58 4.07 17.27
N VAL A 141 -5.06 5.27 16.96
CA VAL A 141 -4.22 6.43 16.62
C VAL A 141 -3.16 6.65 17.71
N ARG A 142 -1.93 6.98 17.29
CA ARG A 142 -0.84 7.34 18.20
C ARG A 142 -0.36 8.74 17.91
N ASN A 143 -0.43 9.59 18.94
CA ASN A 143 0.13 10.93 18.90
C ASN A 143 1.62 10.87 19.27
N LEU A 144 2.46 11.35 18.36
CA LEU A 144 3.91 11.43 18.50
C LEU A 144 4.44 12.88 18.43
N LYS A 145 3.54 13.88 18.51
CA LYS A 145 3.93 15.30 18.57
C LYS A 145 4.92 15.54 19.71
N GLY A 146 6.02 16.21 19.39
CA GLY A 146 7.10 16.53 20.34
C GLY A 146 7.92 15.32 20.83
N LYS A 147 7.69 14.12 20.29
CA LYS A 147 8.48 12.91 20.65
C LYS A 147 9.59 12.60 19.67
N VAL A 148 9.52 13.16 18.47
CA VAL A 148 10.51 12.98 17.41
C VAL A 148 10.98 14.34 16.93
N PRO A 149 12.23 14.45 16.42
CA PRO A 149 12.70 15.67 15.79
C PRO A 149 11.80 16.08 14.61
N ASP A 150 11.47 17.35 14.56
CA ASP A 150 10.74 17.98 13.47
C ASP A 150 11.56 19.14 12.88
N ARG A 151 11.17 19.57 11.69
CA ARG A 151 11.73 20.75 11.04
C ARG A 151 10.72 21.40 10.13
N PHE A 152 10.87 22.70 9.91
CA PHE A 152 10.19 23.38 8.82
C PHE A 152 11.05 23.33 7.56
N ASN A 153 10.52 22.79 6.46
CA ASN A 153 11.22 22.73 5.19
C ASN A 153 10.79 23.91 4.31
N ASN A 154 11.70 24.87 4.12
CA ASN A 154 11.45 26.07 3.32
C ASN A 154 11.19 25.76 1.82
N ASN A 155 11.70 24.65 1.30
CA ASN A 155 11.50 24.29 -0.11
C ASN A 155 10.09 23.77 -0.37
N SER A 156 9.54 23.00 0.56
CA SER A 156 8.17 22.49 0.45
C SER A 156 7.14 23.33 1.20
N ASN A 157 7.56 24.31 1.99
CA ASN A 157 6.69 25.12 2.85
C ASN A 157 5.84 24.27 3.82
N THR A 158 6.42 23.20 4.35
CA THR A 158 5.75 22.22 5.23
C THR A 158 6.61 21.83 6.43
N TYR A 159 5.96 21.45 7.53
CA TYR A 159 6.61 20.72 8.61
C TYR A 159 6.87 19.27 8.21
N GLN A 160 8.04 18.77 8.59
CA GLN A 160 8.46 17.38 8.39
C GLN A 160 8.93 16.78 9.70
N VAL A 161 8.72 15.47 9.87
CA VAL A 161 9.22 14.70 11.01
C VAL A 161 10.24 13.64 10.58
N ASP A 162 11.19 13.34 11.46
CA ASP A 162 12.26 12.36 11.19
C ASP A 162 11.68 10.94 11.11
N ALA A 163 11.70 10.35 9.92
CA ALA A 163 11.14 9.03 9.68
C ALA A 163 11.86 7.93 10.46
N GLY A 164 13.18 8.05 10.68
CA GLY A 164 13.97 7.09 11.44
C GLY A 164 13.63 7.10 12.92
N GLN A 165 13.43 8.28 13.51
CA GLN A 165 13.00 8.40 14.91
C GLN A 165 11.54 7.96 15.09
N VAL A 166 10.67 8.22 14.12
CA VAL A 166 9.31 7.67 14.13
C VAL A 166 9.33 6.14 14.12
N LEU A 167 10.16 5.51 13.28
CA LEU A 167 10.32 4.05 13.28
C LEU A 167 10.81 3.53 14.63
N LYS A 168 11.75 4.23 15.27
CA LYS A 168 12.24 3.87 16.62
C LYS A 168 11.09 3.87 17.64
N GLU A 169 10.27 4.92 17.67
CA GLU A 169 9.07 4.99 18.53
C GLU A 169 8.07 3.87 18.22
N MET A 170 7.90 3.51 16.95
CA MET A 170 6.99 2.43 16.56
C MET A 170 7.43 1.05 17.06
N THR A 171 8.73 0.81 17.24
CA THR A 171 9.22 -0.52 17.66
C THR A 171 8.68 -0.95 19.03
N THR A 172 8.33 0.00 19.90
CA THR A 172 7.75 -0.29 21.22
C THR A 172 6.24 -0.58 21.15
N LEU A 173 5.64 -0.48 19.96
CA LEU A 173 4.20 -0.58 19.73
C LEU A 173 3.80 -1.84 18.97
N VAL A 174 4.76 -2.72 18.65
CA VAL A 174 4.55 -3.92 17.84
C VAL A 174 3.79 -4.98 18.63
N PRO A 175 2.56 -5.37 18.23
CA PRO A 175 1.85 -6.48 18.85
C PRO A 175 2.58 -7.82 18.69
N ASP A 176 2.39 -8.74 19.64
CA ASP A 176 3.05 -10.06 19.63
C ASP A 176 2.73 -10.89 18.37
N ASP A 177 1.53 -10.74 17.82
CA ASP A 177 1.07 -11.45 16.62
C ASP A 177 1.35 -10.71 15.30
N ALA A 178 1.96 -9.53 15.38
CA ALA A 178 2.27 -8.73 14.21
C ALA A 178 3.36 -9.40 13.38
N PHE A 179 3.08 -9.67 12.11
CA PHE A 179 4.11 -9.85 11.10
C PHE A 179 4.88 -8.54 10.91
N CYS A 180 4.15 -7.43 10.69
CA CYS A 180 4.72 -6.09 10.61
C CYS A 180 3.69 -5.01 11.01
N VAL A 181 4.20 -3.81 11.31
CA VAL A 181 3.41 -2.60 11.56
C VAL A 181 3.78 -1.53 10.54
N ALA A 182 2.80 -1.05 9.78
CA ALA A 182 2.95 0.04 8.84
C ALA A 182 2.30 1.31 9.40
N GLY A 183 3.11 2.27 9.79
CA GLY A 183 2.71 3.59 10.26
C GLY A 183 2.27 4.46 9.09
N ILE A 184 1.16 5.16 9.25
CA ILE A 184 0.60 6.05 8.22
C ILE A 184 0.32 7.42 8.83
N THR A 185 0.79 8.49 8.18
CA THR A 185 0.62 9.87 8.66
C THR A 185 0.25 10.82 7.52
N MET A 186 -0.38 11.94 7.87
CA MET A 186 -0.54 13.09 6.97
C MET A 186 0.62 14.10 7.12
N CYS A 187 1.57 13.87 8.03
CA CYS A 187 2.77 14.69 8.19
C CYS A 187 3.81 14.30 7.14
N ASP A 188 4.55 15.27 6.61
CA ASP A 188 5.63 14.99 5.67
C ASP A 188 6.84 14.37 6.40
N LEU A 189 7.61 13.54 5.69
CA LEU A 189 8.69 12.73 6.28
C LEU A 189 10.03 13.09 5.66
N TYR A 190 11.09 13.12 6.46
CA TYR A 190 12.46 13.19 5.98
C TYR A 190 13.33 12.08 6.59
N PRO A 191 14.29 11.52 5.83
CA PRO A 191 15.08 10.39 6.31
C PRO A 191 16.37 10.82 7.05
N LYS A 192 16.93 11.99 6.69
CA LYS A 192 18.18 12.58 7.20
C LYS A 192 18.18 14.07 6.90
N ASP A 193 18.96 14.85 7.64
CA ASP A 193 19.03 16.31 7.48
C ASP A 193 19.36 16.76 6.06
N SER A 194 20.25 16.04 5.37
CA SER A 194 20.70 16.34 4.01
C SER A 194 19.74 15.95 2.89
N TRP A 195 18.61 15.30 3.21
CA TRP A 195 17.63 14.82 2.22
C TRP A 195 16.36 15.67 2.25
N ASN A 196 15.73 15.85 1.09
CA ASN A 196 14.50 16.65 1.00
C ASN A 196 13.31 15.95 1.66
N PHE A 197 13.03 14.69 1.32
CA PHE A 197 11.93 13.91 1.88
C PHE A 197 12.02 12.43 1.53
N VAL A 198 11.12 11.62 2.11
CA VAL A 198 10.77 10.27 1.65
C VAL A 198 9.25 10.08 1.65
N PHE A 199 8.73 9.29 0.72
CA PHE A 199 7.32 8.86 0.77
C PHE A 199 7.09 7.83 1.87
N GLY A 200 8.10 7.02 2.17
CA GLY A 200 8.11 6.08 3.27
C GLY A 200 9.51 5.57 3.59
N LEU A 201 9.64 4.92 4.73
CA LEU A 201 10.86 4.27 5.18
C LEU A 201 10.51 2.96 5.89
N ALA A 202 11.20 1.90 5.52
CA ALA A 202 10.98 0.55 6.00
C ALA A 202 12.23 0.00 6.70
N GLN A 203 12.09 -0.49 7.93
CA GLN A 203 13.12 -1.25 8.62
C GLN A 203 12.67 -2.71 8.79
N SER A 204 13.05 -3.54 7.82
CA SER A 204 12.65 -4.95 7.76
C SER A 204 13.03 -5.73 9.02
N GLN A 205 14.15 -5.41 9.68
CA GLN A 205 14.61 -6.08 10.91
C GLN A 205 13.66 -5.88 12.09
N SER A 206 13.18 -4.66 12.33
CA SER A 206 12.23 -4.36 13.39
C SER A 206 10.78 -4.69 13.01
N GLY A 207 10.49 -4.88 11.73
CA GLY A 207 9.14 -5.17 11.24
C GLY A 207 8.25 -3.93 11.23
N CYS A 208 8.86 -2.74 11.17
CA CYS A 208 8.15 -1.47 11.09
C CYS A 208 8.47 -0.77 9.76
N GLY A 209 7.45 -0.17 9.16
CA GLY A 209 7.60 0.81 8.08
C GLY A 209 6.71 2.02 8.35
N VAL A 210 7.10 3.22 7.91
CA VAL A 210 6.28 4.43 8.03
C VAL A 210 6.15 5.08 6.66
N TYR A 211 4.97 5.59 6.32
CA TYR A 211 4.75 6.33 5.08
C TYR A 211 3.81 7.52 5.28
N SER A 212 3.98 8.50 4.40
CA SER A 212 3.24 9.77 4.42
C SER A 212 2.31 9.88 3.23
N LEU A 213 1.11 10.40 3.50
CA LEU A 213 0.17 10.83 2.46
C LEU A 213 0.21 12.35 2.22
N ALA A 214 1.04 13.11 2.96
CA ALA A 214 1.07 14.58 2.93
C ALA A 214 1.19 15.12 1.50
N ARG A 215 2.14 14.56 0.75
CA ARG A 215 2.51 14.97 -0.61
C ARG A 215 1.47 14.63 -1.68
N TYR A 216 0.41 13.92 -1.31
CA TYR A 216 -0.67 13.54 -2.23
C TYR A 216 -1.90 14.42 -2.10
N LEU A 217 -1.97 15.25 -1.05
CA LEU A 217 -3.08 16.17 -0.84
C LEU A 217 -2.95 17.40 -1.75
N SER A 218 -4.09 17.89 -2.22
CA SER A 218 -4.17 19.07 -3.09
C SER A 218 -3.63 20.37 -2.46
N ASN A 219 -3.55 20.43 -1.13
CA ASN A 219 -3.05 21.57 -0.37
C ASN A 219 -1.58 21.44 0.06
N PHE A 220 -0.87 20.39 -0.37
CA PHE A 220 0.54 20.23 -0.02
C PHE A 220 1.36 21.46 -0.44
N GLY A 221 2.13 22.01 0.50
CA GLY A 221 2.95 23.22 0.32
C GLY A 221 2.20 24.55 0.30
N ASN A 222 0.86 24.55 0.26
CA ASN A 222 0.07 25.77 0.39
C ASN A 222 -0.06 26.23 1.85
N GLN A 223 0.26 25.35 2.80
CA GLN A 223 0.19 25.61 4.24
C GLN A 223 1.18 24.71 5.01
N PRO A 224 1.64 25.12 6.21
CA PRO A 224 2.65 24.39 6.97
C PRO A 224 2.27 22.96 7.36
N THR A 225 0.97 22.69 7.55
CA THR A 225 0.45 21.39 7.98
C THR A 225 -0.59 20.87 6.98
N SER A 226 -0.49 19.59 6.62
CA SER A 226 -1.47 18.89 5.79
C SER A 226 -2.85 18.88 6.44
N VAL A 227 -3.89 19.20 5.66
CA VAL A 227 -5.29 19.10 6.08
C VAL A 227 -6.06 18.35 5.01
N TYR A 228 -6.58 17.18 5.35
CA TYR A 228 -7.44 16.43 4.44
C TYR A 228 -8.82 17.11 4.32
N ASN A 229 -9.30 17.27 3.09
CA ASN A 229 -10.65 17.72 2.81
C ASN A 229 -11.26 16.82 1.71
N PRO A 230 -12.27 15.98 2.01
CA PRO A 230 -12.80 15.04 1.06
C PRO A 230 -13.38 15.71 -0.19
N GLU A 231 -14.03 16.87 -0.05
CA GLU A 231 -14.60 17.59 -1.21
C GLU A 231 -13.52 18.10 -2.18
N ARG A 232 -12.35 18.48 -1.67
CA ARG A 232 -11.21 18.88 -2.51
C ARG A 232 -10.55 17.70 -3.19
N GLU A 233 -10.50 16.55 -2.51
CA GLU A 233 -9.83 15.35 -3.02
C GLU A 233 -10.73 14.49 -3.93
N LYS A 234 -12.06 14.68 -3.91
CA LYS A 234 -13.03 13.93 -4.74
C LYS A 234 -12.74 13.97 -6.24
N GLY A 235 -12.15 15.06 -6.75
CA GLY A 235 -11.78 15.19 -8.17
C GLY A 235 -10.40 14.62 -8.52
N SER A 236 -9.60 14.26 -7.52
CA SER A 236 -8.25 13.73 -7.68
C SER A 236 -8.31 12.20 -7.61
N ASN A 237 -8.40 11.53 -8.77
CA ASN A 237 -8.24 10.08 -8.89
C ASN A 237 -6.82 9.60 -8.57
N SER A 238 -6.05 10.33 -7.77
CA SER A 238 -4.64 10.03 -7.51
C SER A 238 -4.37 9.71 -6.04
N LEU A 239 -5.06 10.33 -5.08
CA LEU A 239 -4.76 10.16 -3.66
C LEU A 239 -4.87 8.69 -3.22
N MET A 240 -6.02 8.06 -3.47
CA MET A 240 -6.24 6.67 -3.02
C MET A 240 -5.32 5.68 -3.74
N LYS A 241 -5.11 5.84 -5.05
CA LYS A 241 -4.17 5.02 -5.82
C LYS A 241 -2.74 5.17 -5.32
N ARG A 242 -2.26 6.40 -5.11
CA ARG A 242 -0.93 6.69 -4.55
C ARG A 242 -0.78 6.13 -3.14
N ALA A 243 -1.80 6.30 -2.29
CA ALA A 243 -1.81 5.76 -0.93
C ALA A 243 -1.73 4.23 -0.91
N CYS A 244 -2.52 3.54 -1.75
CA CYS A 244 -2.47 2.09 -1.91
C CYS A 244 -1.08 1.63 -2.39
N LYS A 245 -0.53 2.36 -3.36
CA LYS A 245 0.77 2.04 -3.96
C LYS A 245 1.90 2.15 -2.96
N THR A 246 2.00 3.27 -2.25
CA THR A 246 3.04 3.51 -1.25
C THR A 246 2.92 2.54 -0.08
N MET A 247 1.71 2.31 0.44
CA MET A 247 1.47 1.32 1.48
C MET A 247 1.97 -0.07 1.07
N CYS A 248 1.57 -0.55 -0.11
CA CYS A 248 1.97 -1.87 -0.59
C CYS A 248 3.47 -1.94 -0.92
N HIS A 249 4.10 -0.84 -1.36
CA HIS A 249 5.54 -0.76 -1.55
C HIS A 249 6.29 -0.93 -0.22
N GLU A 250 5.96 -0.14 0.80
CA GLU A 250 6.64 -0.19 2.10
C GLU A 250 6.41 -1.51 2.84
N ILE A 251 5.18 -2.04 2.79
CA ILE A 251 4.90 -3.38 3.33
C ILE A 251 5.64 -4.46 2.52
N GLY A 252 5.79 -4.29 1.21
CA GLY A 252 6.60 -5.17 0.36
C GLY A 252 8.05 -5.31 0.85
N HIS A 253 8.66 -4.21 1.31
CA HIS A 253 9.99 -4.26 1.94
C HIS A 253 10.00 -5.09 3.23
N MET A 254 8.91 -5.14 4.01
CA MET A 254 8.78 -6.00 5.20
C MET A 254 8.79 -7.50 4.84
N PHE A 255 8.29 -7.84 3.66
CA PHE A 255 8.37 -9.17 3.06
C PHE A 255 9.73 -9.45 2.39
N GLY A 256 10.69 -8.52 2.46
CA GLY A 256 12.03 -8.70 1.90
C GLY A 256 12.10 -8.53 0.38
N LEU A 257 11.13 -7.82 -0.22
CA LEU A 257 11.18 -7.44 -1.63
C LEU A 257 11.98 -6.13 -1.74
N PRO A 258 13.20 -6.12 -2.29
CA PRO A 258 13.91 -4.88 -2.55
C PRO A 258 13.31 -4.16 -3.77
N HIS A 259 13.85 -2.99 -4.10
CA HIS A 259 13.48 -2.29 -5.31
C HIS A 259 13.64 -3.17 -6.57
N CYS A 260 12.60 -3.21 -7.39
CA CYS A 260 12.56 -3.97 -8.63
C CYS A 260 13.19 -3.16 -9.76
N VAL A 261 14.01 -3.82 -10.58
CA VAL A 261 14.67 -3.21 -11.75
C VAL A 261 14.33 -3.92 -13.07
N TYR A 262 13.46 -4.94 -13.03
CA TYR A 262 13.16 -5.77 -14.21
C TYR A 262 12.03 -5.21 -15.07
N PHE A 263 10.94 -4.79 -14.44
CA PHE A 263 9.70 -4.33 -15.08
C PHE A 263 9.13 -3.13 -14.36
N SER A 264 8.22 -2.40 -15.02
CA SER A 264 7.29 -1.51 -14.34
C SER A 264 6.50 -2.31 -13.30
N CYS A 265 6.69 -1.96 -12.04
CA CYS A 265 6.33 -2.75 -10.88
C CYS A 265 6.08 -1.82 -9.71
N ILE A 266 5.12 -2.15 -8.85
CA ILE A 266 4.89 -1.42 -7.59
C ILE A 266 6.15 -1.32 -6.71
N MET A 267 7.07 -2.28 -6.81
CA MET A 267 8.34 -2.28 -6.08
C MET A 267 9.44 -1.46 -6.76
N ASN A 268 9.20 -0.71 -7.85
CA ASN A 268 10.23 0.19 -8.36
C ASN A 268 10.50 1.32 -7.36
N GLY A 269 11.78 1.67 -7.15
CA GLY A 269 12.12 2.89 -6.43
C GLY A 269 11.70 4.13 -7.23
N SER A 270 11.49 5.25 -6.54
CA SER A 270 11.13 6.52 -7.19
C SER A 270 11.69 7.69 -6.40
N ASN A 271 12.25 8.69 -7.09
CA ASN A 271 12.79 9.91 -6.49
C ASN A 271 11.73 11.00 -6.32
N HIS A 272 10.68 10.99 -7.15
CA HIS A 272 9.65 12.02 -7.19
C HIS A 272 8.29 11.46 -7.59
N LEU A 273 7.25 12.29 -7.50
CA LEU A 273 5.85 11.87 -7.62
C LEU A 273 5.50 11.43 -9.04
N GLU A 274 6.01 12.14 -10.04
CA GLU A 274 5.77 11.84 -11.46
C GLU A 274 6.40 10.50 -11.85
N GLU A 275 7.63 10.23 -11.39
CA GLU A 275 8.26 8.92 -11.58
C GLU A 275 7.42 7.84 -10.92
N SER A 276 6.96 8.07 -9.68
CA SER A 276 6.10 7.12 -8.99
C SER A 276 4.83 6.87 -9.78
N ASP A 277 4.10 7.90 -10.21
CA ASP A 277 2.83 7.77 -10.93
C ASP A 277 2.96 6.98 -12.25
N GLU A 278 4.09 7.09 -12.95
CA GLU A 278 4.38 6.31 -14.17
C GLU A 278 4.54 4.81 -13.90
N ARG A 279 4.87 4.38 -12.67
CA ARG A 279 5.06 2.95 -12.35
C ARG A 279 3.72 2.22 -12.22
N SER A 280 3.72 0.93 -12.51
CA SER A 280 2.56 0.07 -12.27
C SER A 280 2.21 0.00 -10.78
N ILE A 281 0.92 -0.14 -10.47
CA ILE A 281 0.44 -0.52 -9.12
C ILE A 281 0.45 -2.04 -8.90
N PHE A 282 0.77 -2.81 -9.94
CA PHE A 282 0.81 -4.27 -9.90
C PHE A 282 2.23 -4.78 -9.68
N LEU A 283 2.35 -5.97 -9.08
CA LEU A 283 3.62 -6.69 -9.02
C LEU A 283 3.93 -7.27 -10.39
N CYS A 284 5.18 -7.09 -10.84
CA CYS A 284 5.67 -7.85 -11.98
C CYS A 284 5.80 -9.35 -11.66
N PRO A 285 5.98 -10.23 -12.66
CA PRO A 285 6.00 -11.68 -12.43
C PRO A 285 7.10 -12.12 -11.46
N VAL A 286 8.23 -11.42 -11.45
CA VAL A 286 9.35 -11.69 -10.53
C VAL A 286 8.95 -11.38 -9.09
N CYS A 287 8.41 -10.18 -8.83
CA CYS A 287 8.03 -9.78 -7.47
C CYS A 287 6.77 -10.51 -6.99
N LEU A 288 5.82 -10.80 -7.88
CA LEU A 288 4.65 -11.62 -7.59
C LEU A 288 5.07 -13.01 -7.15
N ARG A 289 6.01 -13.65 -7.86
CA ARG A 289 6.52 -14.98 -7.49
C ARG A 289 7.17 -15.00 -6.11
N LYS A 290 7.94 -13.95 -5.77
CA LYS A 290 8.54 -13.81 -4.42
C LYS A 290 7.47 -13.68 -3.35
N LEU A 291 6.50 -12.79 -3.56
CA LEU A 291 5.46 -12.56 -2.57
C LEU A 291 4.53 -13.77 -2.42
N HIS A 292 4.13 -14.39 -3.53
CA HIS A 292 3.36 -15.63 -3.53
C HIS A 292 4.07 -16.75 -2.78
N PHE A 293 5.39 -16.91 -2.98
CA PHE A 293 6.19 -17.87 -2.24
C PHE A 293 6.12 -17.65 -0.72
N ILE A 294 6.03 -16.40 -0.26
CA ILE A 294 5.93 -16.09 1.17
C ILE A 294 4.50 -16.24 1.70
N CYS A 295 3.52 -15.67 1.02
CA CYS A 295 2.16 -15.52 1.53
C CYS A 295 1.20 -16.64 1.13
N GLN A 296 1.50 -17.37 0.05
CA GLN A 296 0.73 -18.53 -0.42
C GLN A 296 -0.77 -18.22 -0.66
N PHE A 297 -1.08 -17.02 -1.15
CA PHE A 297 -2.44 -16.63 -1.55
C PHE A 297 -2.81 -17.20 -2.92
N ASP A 298 -4.10 -17.42 -3.18
CA ASP A 298 -4.58 -17.75 -4.53
C ASP A 298 -4.44 -16.51 -5.44
N ILE A 299 -3.65 -16.62 -6.52
CA ILE A 299 -3.36 -15.48 -7.39
C ILE A 299 -4.58 -15.06 -8.21
N ILE A 300 -5.40 -16.02 -8.67
CA ILE A 300 -6.57 -15.75 -9.51
C ILE A 300 -7.65 -15.08 -8.66
N GLU A 301 -7.93 -15.60 -7.47
CA GLU A 301 -8.86 -14.98 -6.53
C GLU A 301 -8.39 -13.57 -6.15
N ARG A 302 -7.11 -13.42 -5.82
CA ARG A 302 -6.52 -12.10 -5.52
C ARG A 302 -6.73 -11.11 -6.65
N TYR A 303 -6.49 -11.49 -7.91
CA TYR A 303 -6.71 -10.60 -9.04
C TYR A 303 -8.19 -10.23 -9.25
N LYS A 304 -9.13 -11.17 -9.05
CA LYS A 304 -10.57 -10.88 -9.10
C LYS A 304 -10.97 -9.84 -8.06
N LEU A 305 -10.55 -10.03 -6.80
CA LEU A 305 -10.87 -9.12 -5.71
C LEU A 305 -10.20 -7.75 -5.88
N MET A 306 -8.98 -7.71 -6.41
CA MET A 306 -8.35 -6.43 -6.78
C MET A 306 -9.12 -5.73 -7.91
N ALA A 307 -9.64 -6.47 -8.89
CA ALA A 307 -10.39 -5.88 -10.01
C ALA A 307 -11.70 -5.27 -9.52
N GLU A 308 -12.40 -5.97 -8.63
CA GLU A 308 -13.60 -5.48 -7.93
C GLU A 308 -13.29 -4.23 -7.10
N PHE A 309 -12.21 -4.26 -6.31
CA PHE A 309 -11.77 -3.12 -5.49
C PHE A 309 -11.52 -1.87 -6.33
N TRP A 310 -10.70 -1.99 -7.39
CA TRP A 310 -10.39 -0.86 -8.26
C TRP A 310 -11.61 -0.36 -9.04
N SER A 311 -12.43 -1.29 -9.56
CA SER A 311 -13.66 -0.93 -10.26
C SER A 311 -14.62 -0.18 -9.35
N GLY A 312 -14.76 -0.61 -8.10
CA GLY A 312 -15.60 0.05 -7.12
C GLY A 312 -15.17 1.49 -6.85
N LEU A 313 -13.87 1.72 -6.73
CA LEU A 313 -13.32 3.06 -6.53
C LEU A 313 -13.26 3.92 -7.82
N GLY A 314 -13.77 3.40 -8.95
CA GLY A 314 -13.80 4.13 -10.22
C GLY A 314 -12.49 4.10 -11.03
N TYR A 315 -11.51 3.28 -10.63
CA TYR A 315 -10.21 3.12 -11.27
C TYR A 315 -10.30 2.14 -12.46
N LYS A 316 -10.81 2.65 -13.58
CA LYS A 316 -11.13 1.85 -14.78
C LYS A 316 -9.92 1.22 -15.46
N GLU A 317 -8.77 1.90 -15.47
CA GLU A 317 -7.55 1.37 -16.10
C GLU A 317 -7.01 0.17 -15.34
N GLU A 318 -6.98 0.26 -14.01
CA GLU A 318 -6.52 -0.79 -13.11
C GLU A 318 -7.44 -2.01 -13.16
N SER A 319 -8.76 -1.80 -13.11
CA SER A 319 -9.72 -2.88 -13.21
C SER A 319 -9.70 -3.55 -14.59
N ALA A 320 -9.58 -2.77 -15.68
CA ALA A 320 -9.45 -3.30 -17.03
C ALA A 320 -8.17 -4.13 -17.21
N TRP A 321 -7.03 -3.67 -16.68
CA TRP A 321 -5.79 -4.44 -16.74
C TRP A 321 -5.93 -5.80 -16.04
N LEU A 322 -6.54 -5.82 -14.86
CA LEU A 322 -6.75 -7.06 -14.10
C LEU A 322 -7.73 -8.02 -14.79
N ASN A 323 -8.85 -7.51 -15.32
CA ASN A 323 -9.82 -8.33 -16.04
C ASN A 323 -9.19 -8.97 -17.28
N LYS A 324 -8.45 -8.19 -18.08
CA LYS A 324 -7.72 -8.70 -19.23
C LYS A 324 -6.67 -9.75 -18.82
N ARG A 325 -5.98 -9.54 -17.69
CA ARG A 325 -5.01 -10.52 -17.18
C ARG A 325 -5.69 -11.81 -16.73
N LEU A 326 -6.88 -11.73 -16.12
CA LEU A 326 -7.67 -12.88 -15.72
C LEU A 326 -8.14 -13.68 -16.93
N GLU A 327 -8.62 -13.03 -17.99
CA GLU A 327 -8.99 -13.68 -19.26
C GLU A 327 -7.80 -14.40 -19.89
N PHE A 328 -6.62 -13.78 -19.89
CA PHE A 328 -5.40 -14.43 -20.38
C PHE A 328 -5.01 -15.67 -19.57
N LEU A 329 -5.29 -15.69 -18.27
CA LEU A 329 -4.91 -16.78 -17.36
C LEU A 329 -5.93 -17.93 -17.29
N ALA A 330 -7.16 -17.69 -17.75
CA ALA A 330 -8.17 -18.73 -17.94
C ALA A 330 -7.71 -19.80 -18.96
#